data_AF-A0A7S1K4Q8-F1
#
_entry.id   AF-A0A7S1K4Q8-F1
#
_cell.length_a   1.000
_cell.length_b   1.000
_cell.length_c   1.000
_cell.angle_alpha   90.00
_cell.angle_beta   90.00
_cell.angle_gamma   90.00
#
_symmetry.space_group_name_H-M   'P 1'
#
loop_
_entity.id
_entity.type
_entity.pdbx_description
1 polymer ?
#
loop_
_entity_poly.entity_id
_entity_poly.type
_entity_poly.pdbx_seq_one_letter_code
_entity_poly.pdbx_strand_id
1 'polypeptide(L)'
;MDYEGPRPPRRPAVREAIDFTPTVVQFFGSTIHCRRLSDSPALLAHPSSTRDLLPPFATRESPYDCLCTRFLKCCVSKSRGTVNCLQWFPDGRRLITGTSNGDFTLWDGIDFGFFDLKQLNHSAVGALTRTHS
;
A
#
# COMPACT_ATOMS: atom_id res chain seq x y z
N MET A 1 -4.46 12.78 48.48
CA MET A 1 -5.03 11.64 47.74
C MET A 1 -5.56 12.21 46.45
N ASP A 2 -4.70 12.38 45.45
CA ASP A 2 -5.09 12.98 44.17
C ASP A 2 -5.85 11.92 43.37
N TYR A 3 -7.13 12.16 43.16
CA TYR A 3 -8.00 11.27 42.41
C TYR A 3 -7.69 11.44 40.91
N GLU A 4 -6.91 10.52 40.32
CA GLU A 4 -6.80 10.43 38.86
C GLU A 4 -8.13 9.96 38.28
N GLY A 5 -8.90 10.90 37.74
CA GLY A 5 -10.12 10.59 36.99
C GLY A 5 -9.86 9.69 35.77
N PRO A 6 -10.92 9.06 35.21
CA PRO A 6 -10.78 8.16 34.07
C PRO A 6 -10.14 8.88 32.88
N ARG A 7 -9.09 8.26 32.32
CA ARG A 7 -8.35 8.82 31.18
C ARG A 7 -9.31 9.03 30.00
N PRO A 8 -9.27 10.19 29.33
CA PRO A 8 -10.14 10.45 28.19
C PRO A 8 -9.91 9.40 27.08
N PRO A 9 -10.96 9.03 26.33
CA PRO A 9 -10.82 8.05 25.25
C PRO A 9 -9.81 8.55 24.23
N ARG A 10 -8.82 7.71 23.90
CA ARG A 10 -7.85 8.02 22.87
C ARG A 10 -8.58 8.19 21.54
N ARG A 11 -8.43 9.36 20.92
CA ARG A 11 -8.91 9.57 19.55
C ARG A 11 -8.29 8.48 18.66
N PRO A 12 -9.06 7.84 17.77
CA PRO A 12 -8.50 6.89 16.83
C PRO A 12 -7.43 7.62 16.01
N ALA A 13 -6.22 7.07 16.01
CA ALA A 13 -5.13 7.61 15.23
C ALA A 13 -5.50 7.48 13.74
N VAL A 14 -5.49 8.60 13.02
CA VAL A 14 -5.59 8.57 11.55
C VAL A 14 -4.37 7.83 11.04
N ARG A 15 -4.59 6.71 10.35
CA ARG A 15 -3.52 5.94 9.74
C ARG A 15 -3.28 6.47 8.34
N GLU A 16 -2.02 6.74 8.03
CA GLU A 16 -1.61 6.97 6.65
C GLU A 16 -1.92 5.71 5.84
N ALA A 17 -2.70 5.89 4.78
CA ALA A 17 -3.22 4.84 3.94
C ALA A 17 -3.14 5.26 2.47
N ILE A 18 -2.85 4.32 1.58
CA ILE A 18 -2.93 4.51 0.14
C ILE A 18 -4.15 3.75 -0.37
N ASP A 19 -5.10 4.48 -0.96
CA ASP A 19 -6.23 3.88 -1.65
C ASP A 19 -6.11 4.10 -3.16
N PHE A 20 -6.20 3.01 -3.91
CA PHE A 20 -6.20 3.02 -5.37
C PHE A 20 -7.62 3.00 -5.96
N THR A 21 -8.64 2.73 -5.15
CA THR A 21 -10.05 2.74 -5.57
C THR A 21 -10.47 4.05 -6.24
N PRO A 22 -10.17 5.24 -5.69
CA PRO A 22 -10.63 6.49 -6.30
C PRO A 22 -10.03 6.73 -7.69
N THR A 23 -8.80 6.29 -7.95
CA THR A 23 -8.18 6.47 -9.28
C THR A 23 -8.85 5.57 -10.32
N VAL A 24 -9.22 4.34 -9.95
CA VAL A 24 -9.97 3.43 -10.82
C VAL A 24 -11.38 3.93 -11.09
N VAL A 25 -12.07 4.49 -10.07
CA VAL A 25 -13.38 5.12 -10.25
C VAL A 25 -13.28 6.33 -11.18
N GLN A 26 -12.26 7.17 -11.00
CA GLN A 26 -11.99 8.31 -11.88
C GLN A 26 -11.74 7.86 -13.32
N PHE A 27 -10.99 6.77 -13.52
CA PHE A 27 -10.78 6.17 -14.84
C PHE A 27 -12.12 5.80 -15.50
N PHE A 28 -12.99 5.04 -14.84
CA PHE A 28 -14.30 4.68 -15.39
C PHE A 28 -15.21 5.89 -15.63
N GLY A 29 -15.12 6.94 -14.82
CA GLY A 29 -15.85 8.19 -15.07
C GLY A 29 -15.32 8.95 -16.30
N SER A 30 -14.00 8.95 -16.48
CA SER A 30 -13.33 9.61 -17.60
C SER A 30 -13.60 8.91 -18.94
N THR A 31 -13.71 7.57 -18.97
CA THR A 31 -13.98 6.82 -20.21
C THR A 31 -15.36 7.08 -20.80
N ILE A 32 -16.30 7.63 -20.01
CA ILE A 32 -17.62 8.06 -20.50
C ILE A 32 -17.49 9.28 -21.43
N HIS A 33 -16.56 10.19 -21.12
CA HIS A 33 -16.44 11.50 -21.78
C HIS A 33 -15.23 11.58 -22.72
N CYS A 34 -14.15 10.87 -22.40
CA CYS A 34 -12.90 10.84 -23.16
C CYS A 34 -12.82 9.52 -23.95
N ARG A 35 -12.91 9.60 -25.29
CA ARG A 35 -12.76 8.43 -26.17
C ARG A 35 -11.30 7.96 -26.26
N ARG A 36 -10.34 8.86 -26.04
CA ARG A 36 -8.92 8.56 -25.90
C ARG A 36 -8.41 9.10 -24.58
N LEU A 37 -7.54 8.33 -23.93
CA LEU A 37 -6.92 8.76 -22.67
C LEU A 37 -5.97 9.96 -22.87
N SER A 38 -5.47 10.16 -24.10
CA SER A 38 -4.75 11.36 -24.52
C SER A 38 -5.57 12.65 -24.41
N ASP A 39 -6.91 12.55 -24.41
CA ASP A 39 -7.81 13.70 -24.31
C ASP A 39 -8.05 14.11 -22.86
N SER A 40 -7.49 13.36 -21.89
CA SER A 40 -7.60 13.70 -20.48
C SER A 40 -6.82 14.98 -20.16
N PRO A 41 -7.37 15.88 -19.31
CA PRO A 41 -6.69 17.11 -18.96
C PRO A 41 -5.38 16.80 -18.24
N ALA A 42 -4.33 17.57 -18.57
CA ALA A 42 -3.04 17.42 -17.93
C ALA A 42 -3.15 17.59 -16.40
N LEU A 43 -2.52 16.68 -15.65
CA LEU A 43 -2.44 16.77 -14.20
C LEU A 43 -1.68 18.04 -13.79
N LEU A 44 -2.30 18.86 -12.95
CA LEU A 44 -1.66 20.07 -12.45
C LEU A 44 -0.80 19.75 -11.22
N ALA A 45 0.31 20.47 -11.06
CA ALA A 45 1.17 20.37 -9.88
C ALA A 45 0.54 21.07 -8.65
N HIS A 46 -0.65 20.64 -8.26
CA HIS A 46 -1.42 21.19 -7.15
C HIS A 46 -2.11 20.05 -6.35
N PRO A 47 -2.19 20.12 -5.01
CA PRO A 47 -2.80 19.06 -4.19
C PRO A 47 -4.23 18.70 -4.58
N SER A 48 -5.02 19.66 -5.08
CA SER A 48 -6.38 19.39 -5.55
C SER A 48 -6.42 18.41 -6.73
N SER A 49 -5.38 18.41 -7.56
CA SER A 49 -5.26 17.56 -8.75
C SER A 49 -5.09 16.07 -8.39
N THR A 50 -4.83 15.74 -7.11
CA THR A 50 -4.76 14.34 -6.63
C THR A 50 -6.03 13.54 -6.95
N ARG A 51 -7.19 14.21 -7.05
CA ARG A 51 -8.47 13.58 -7.41
C ARG A 51 -8.55 13.16 -8.87
N ASP A 52 -7.76 13.81 -9.72
CA ASP A 52 -7.72 13.55 -11.16
C ASP A 52 -6.64 12.51 -11.53
N LEU A 53 -5.98 11.93 -10.53
CA LEU A 53 -5.01 10.86 -10.75
C LEU A 53 -5.69 9.64 -11.38
N LEU A 54 -5.12 9.20 -12.48
CA LEU A 54 -5.50 7.98 -13.16
C LEU A 54 -4.54 6.85 -12.76
N PRO A 55 -4.99 5.59 -12.82
CA PRO A 55 -4.14 4.45 -12.52
C PRO A 55 -3.06 4.30 -13.61
N PRO A 56 -1.89 3.68 -13.31
CA PRO A 56 -0.78 3.58 -14.27
C PRO A 56 -1.11 2.88 -15.59
N PHE A 57 -2.12 1.99 -15.60
CA PHE A 57 -2.55 1.33 -16.85
C PHE A 57 -3.31 2.27 -17.79
N ALA A 58 -3.81 3.41 -17.30
CA ALA A 58 -4.50 4.42 -18.08
C ALA A 58 -3.55 5.50 -18.62
N THR A 59 -2.41 5.75 -17.97
CA THR A 59 -1.42 6.74 -18.38
C THR A 59 -0.20 6.12 -19.08
N ARG A 60 -0.42 5.14 -19.96
CA ARG A 60 0.68 4.42 -20.66
C ARG A 60 1.59 5.30 -21.50
N GLU A 61 1.08 6.45 -21.95
CA GLU A 61 1.83 7.44 -22.73
C GLU A 61 2.81 8.25 -21.85
N SER A 62 2.55 8.35 -20.55
CA SER A 62 3.38 9.04 -19.57
C SER A 62 3.75 8.10 -18.41
N PRO A 63 4.84 7.31 -18.54
CA PRO A 63 5.25 6.37 -17.50
C PRO A 63 5.76 7.07 -16.23
N TYR A 64 5.92 8.40 -16.23
CA TYR A 64 6.39 9.15 -15.07
C TYR A 64 5.44 9.06 -13.87
N ASP A 65 4.16 8.76 -14.09
CA ASP A 65 3.15 8.66 -13.03
C ASP A 65 3.34 7.44 -12.12
N CYS A 66 4.09 6.41 -12.57
CA CYS A 66 4.35 5.22 -11.76
C CYS A 66 5.63 5.32 -10.91
N LEU A 67 6.28 6.49 -10.89
CA LEU A 67 7.48 6.72 -10.08
C LEU A 67 7.09 6.89 -8.60
N CYS A 68 7.26 5.83 -7.82
CA CYS A 68 7.01 5.80 -6.37
C CYS A 68 8.13 6.49 -5.56
N THR A 69 8.39 7.77 -5.80
CA THR A 69 9.45 8.54 -5.10
C THR A 69 9.03 9.05 -3.73
N ARG A 70 7.72 9.17 -3.49
CA ARG A 70 7.19 9.60 -2.20
C ARG A 70 7.27 8.46 -1.19
N PHE A 71 8.08 8.66 -0.16
CA PHE A 71 8.05 7.80 1.01
C PHE A 71 6.68 7.89 1.70
N LEU A 72 6.07 6.73 1.97
CA LEU A 72 4.85 6.66 2.75
C LEU A 72 5.18 6.36 4.22
N LYS A 73 5.65 5.14 4.50
CA LYS A 73 5.70 4.63 5.87
C LYS A 73 6.79 3.59 6.05
N CYS A 74 7.37 3.55 7.26
CA CYS A 74 8.26 2.49 7.70
C CYS A 74 7.48 1.55 8.62
N CYS A 75 7.36 0.28 8.23
CA CYS A 75 6.68 -0.74 9.00
C CYS A 75 7.70 -1.75 9.53
N VAL A 76 7.67 -1.98 10.84
CA VAL A 76 8.63 -2.86 11.53
C VAL A 76 7.86 -3.98 12.21
N SER A 77 8.23 -5.22 11.91
CA SER A 77 7.59 -6.38 12.52
C SER A 77 8.15 -6.62 13.92
N LYS A 78 7.43 -7.37 14.77
CA LYS A 78 7.95 -7.77 16.09
C LYS A 78 9.20 -8.66 15.95
N SER A 79 9.27 -9.45 14.89
CA SER A 79 10.48 -10.16 14.49
C SER A 79 11.50 -9.14 13.98
N ARG A 80 12.58 -8.93 14.74
CA ARG A 80 13.67 -8.01 14.38
C ARG A 80 14.65 -8.61 13.35
N GLY A 81 14.23 -9.63 12.62
CA GLY A 81 15.03 -10.21 11.53
C GLY A 81 15.14 -9.27 10.34
N THR A 82 16.20 -9.41 9.55
CA THR A 82 16.34 -8.70 8.26
C THR A 82 15.31 -9.24 7.28
N VAL A 83 14.60 -8.35 6.57
CA VAL A 83 13.67 -8.76 5.50
C VAL A 83 14.47 -9.09 4.25
N ASN A 84 14.40 -10.34 3.80
CA ASN A 84 15.14 -10.81 2.63
C ASN A 84 14.28 -10.80 1.36
N CYS A 85 12.97 -11.00 1.52
CA CYS A 85 12.04 -11.10 0.41
C CYS A 85 10.67 -10.52 0.76
N LEU A 86 9.97 -10.03 -0.26
CA LEU A 86 8.65 -9.43 -0.17
C LEU A 86 7.83 -9.83 -1.41
N GLN A 87 6.56 -10.18 -1.21
CA GLN A 87 5.65 -10.51 -2.30
C GLN A 87 4.25 -9.98 -2.02
N TRP A 88 3.66 -9.28 -3.00
CA TRP A 88 2.26 -8.87 -2.96
C TRP A 88 1.34 -10.03 -3.35
N PHE A 89 0.18 -10.11 -2.69
CA PHE A 89 -0.92 -10.96 -3.14
C PHE A 89 -1.51 -10.39 -4.44
N PRO A 90 -2.05 -11.25 -5.33
CA PRO A 90 -2.58 -10.80 -6.62
C PRO A 90 -3.79 -9.86 -6.50
N ASP A 91 -4.51 -9.92 -5.38
CA ASP A 91 -5.63 -9.03 -5.08
C ASP A 91 -5.18 -7.64 -4.59
N GLY A 92 -3.89 -7.44 -4.30
CA GLY A 92 -3.33 -6.20 -3.77
C GLY A 92 -3.77 -5.86 -2.33
N ARG A 93 -4.55 -6.73 -1.66
CA ARG A 93 -5.09 -6.45 -0.32
C ARG A 93 -4.11 -6.75 0.79
N ARG A 94 -3.11 -7.57 0.49
CA ARG A 94 -2.11 -8.02 1.44
C ARG A 94 -0.75 -8.14 0.78
N LEU A 95 0.28 -8.07 1.60
CA LEU A 95 1.64 -8.43 1.20
C LEU A 95 2.26 -9.31 2.27
N ILE A 96 3.19 -10.16 1.86
CA ILE A 96 3.95 -11.04 2.73
C ILE A 96 5.43 -10.67 2.66
N THR A 97 6.09 -10.67 3.82
CA THR A 97 7.54 -10.48 3.92
C THR A 97 8.15 -11.68 4.63
N GLY A 98 9.26 -12.20 4.12
CA GLY A 98 10.05 -13.25 4.74
C GLY A 98 11.34 -12.70 5.34
N THR A 99 11.67 -13.12 6.56
CA THR A 99 12.86 -12.67 7.29
C THR A 99 13.98 -13.72 7.31
N SER A 100 15.18 -13.28 7.69
CA SER A 100 16.33 -14.15 7.93
C SER A 100 16.17 -15.12 9.11
N ASN A 101 15.19 -14.88 9.98
CA ASN A 101 14.87 -15.78 11.10
C ASN A 101 13.88 -16.90 10.71
N GLY A 102 13.29 -16.83 9.51
CA GLY A 102 12.22 -17.74 9.13
C GLY A 102 10.82 -17.29 9.55
N ASP A 103 10.67 -16.00 9.85
CA ASP A 103 9.35 -15.43 10.15
C ASP A 103 8.73 -14.87 8.88
N PHE A 104 7.46 -15.17 8.68
CA PHE A 104 6.61 -14.53 7.68
C PHE A 104 5.71 -13.50 8.37
N THR A 105 5.77 -12.26 7.92
CA THR A 105 4.83 -11.22 8.37
C THR A 105 3.88 -10.88 7.23
N LEU A 106 2.59 -10.91 7.54
CA LEU A 106 1.52 -10.45 6.66
C LEU A 106 1.17 -9.01 7.03
N TRP A 107 1.08 -8.17 6.00
CA TRP A 107 0.68 -6.78 6.14
C TRP A 107 -0.56 -6.48 5.32
N ASP A 108 -1.34 -5.52 5.79
CA ASP A 108 -2.42 -4.91 5.04
C ASP A 108 -1.88 -4.12 3.84
N GLY A 109 -2.55 -4.18 2.70
CA GLY A 109 -2.13 -3.50 1.47
C GLY A 109 -2.45 -2.01 1.40
N ILE A 110 -3.33 -1.51 2.26
CA ILE A 110 -3.80 -0.12 2.25
C ILE A 110 -3.05 0.73 3.28
N ASP A 111 -3.05 0.31 4.55
CA ASP A 111 -2.47 1.07 5.67
C ASP A 111 -1.11 0.52 6.16
N PHE A 112 -0.63 -0.56 5.52
CA PHE A 112 0.56 -1.32 5.94
C PHE A 112 0.53 -1.71 7.41
N GLY A 113 -0.67 -1.93 7.94
CA GLY A 113 -0.91 -2.43 9.28
C GLY A 113 -0.41 -3.86 9.42
N PHE A 114 0.04 -4.21 10.62
CA PHE A 114 0.32 -5.59 10.97
C PHE A 114 -0.97 -6.41 10.88
N PHE A 115 -0.97 -7.47 10.07
CA PHE A 115 -2.10 -8.38 9.93
C PHE A 115 -1.86 -9.66 10.73
N ASP A 116 -0.76 -10.36 10.47
CA ASP A 116 -0.42 -11.63 11.13
C ASP A 116 1.09 -11.93 11.06
N LEU A 117 1.56 -12.82 11.93
CA LEU A 117 2.94 -13.33 11.94
C LEU A 117 2.92 -14.85 12.04
N LYS A 118 3.58 -15.50 11.07
CA LYS A 118 3.74 -16.95 11.04
C LYS A 118 5.21 -17.31 11.14
N GLN A 119 5.55 -18.07 12.18
CA GLN A 119 6.86 -18.69 12.32
C GLN A 119 6.75 -20.10 11.75
N LEU A 120 7.43 -20.38 10.64
CA LEU A 120 7.31 -21.68 9.96
C LEU A 120 8.64 -22.42 9.87
N ASN A 121 9.74 -21.69 9.70
CA ASN A 121 11.07 -22.26 9.59
C ASN A 121 11.99 -21.66 10.64
N HIS A 122 12.99 -22.45 11.07
CA HIS A 122 14.11 -21.98 11.89
C HIS A 122 15.31 -21.58 11.01
N SER A 123 15.05 -21.23 9.74
CA SER A 123 16.06 -20.91 8.73
C SER A 123 15.62 -19.71 7.91
N ALA A 124 16.59 -19.01 7.33
CA ALA A 124 16.35 -17.80 6.56
C ALA A 124 15.46 -18.07 5.34
N VAL A 125 14.43 -17.23 5.16
CA VAL A 125 13.65 -17.22 3.92
C VAL A 125 14.49 -16.52 2.86
N GLY A 126 14.91 -17.25 1.82
CA GLY A 126 15.70 -16.70 0.73
C GLY A 126 14.86 -16.15 -0.44
N ALA A 127 13.71 -16.77 -0.71
CA ALA A 127 12.85 -16.38 -1.82
C ALA A 127 11.39 -16.67 -1.51
N LEU A 128 10.52 -15.80 -2.03
CA LEU A 128 9.08 -15.98 -2.07
C LEU A 128 8.66 -15.95 -3.52
N THR A 129 8.09 -17.04 -4.00
CA THR A 129 7.50 -17.09 -5.33
C THR A 129 6.02 -17.42 -5.21
N ARG A 130 5.22 -16.71 -5.98
CA ARG A 130 3.81 -17.02 -6.15
C ARG A 130 3.67 -18.03 -7.28
N THR A 131 2.84 -19.04 -7.08
CA THR A 131 2.36 -19.84 -8.20
C THR A 131 1.27 -19.05 -8.92
N HIS A 132 1.24 -19.18 -10.24
CA HIS A 132 0.09 -18.75 -11.03
C HIS A 132 -0.97 -19.85 -10.91
N SER A 133 -2.21 -19.48 -10.64
CA SER A 133 -3.37 -20.34 -10.86
C SER A 133 -4.02 -19.99 -12.19
#